data_AF-A0A357LAI3-F1
#
_entry.id   AF-A0A357LAI3-F1
#
_cell.length_a   1.000
_cell.length_b   1.000
_cell.length_c   1.000
_cell.angle_alpha   90.00
_cell.angle_beta   90.00
_cell.angle_gamma   90.00
#
_symmetry.space_group_name_H-M   'P 1'
#
loop_
_entity.id
_entity.type
_entity.pdbx_description
1 polymer ?
#
loop_
_entity_poly.entity_id
_entity_poly.type
_entity_poly.pdbx_seq_one_letter_code
_entity_poly.pdbx_strand_id
1 'polypeptide(L)' 'MNTVTGIVAGFLVIGGAVALYRFGARKADEIRRAIDSLRGERGPAGEILDYERDPLTGVFKPKT' A
#
# COMPACT_ATOMS: atom_id res chain seq x y z
N MET A 1 12.57 20.90 40.27
CA MET A 1 12.99 20.98 38.86
C MET A 1 12.78 19.69 38.06
N ASN A 2 12.71 18.50 38.67
CA ASN A 2 12.67 17.22 37.91
C ASN A 2 11.30 16.86 37.30
N THR A 3 10.20 17.26 37.93
CA THR A 3 8.84 16.87 37.50
C THR A 3 8.40 17.56 36.21
N VAL A 4 8.71 18.86 36.08
CA VAL A 4 8.36 19.66 34.89
C VAL A 4 9.12 19.14 33.67
N THR A 5 10.40 18.81 33.83
CA THR A 5 11.23 18.24 32.76
C THR A 5 10.70 16.89 32.27
N GLY A 6 10.24 16.03 33.18
CA GLY A 6 9.64 14.74 32.83
C GLY A 6 8.34 14.87 32.03
N ILE A 7 7.50 15.84 32.39
CA ILE A 7 6.24 16.12 31.67
C ILE A 7 6.54 16.63 30.25
N VAL A 8 7.46 17.59 30.12
CA VAL A 8 7.84 18.16 28.81
C VAL A 8 8.46 17.09 27.90
N ALA A 9 9.32 16.22 28.45
CA ALA A 9 9.89 15.10 27.70
C ALA A 9 8.81 14.13 27.21
N GLY A 10 7.81 13.81 28.04
CA GLY A 10 6.68 12.95 27.65
C GLY A 10 5.88 13.51 26.48
N PHE A 11 5.53 14.80 26.51
CA PHE A 11 4.79 15.46 25.43
C PHE A 11 5.60 15.56 24.13
N LEU A 12 6.92 15.77 24.21
CA LEU A 12 7.79 15.80 23.04
C LEU A 12 7.85 14.44 22.34
N VAL A 13 7.93 13.35 23.09
CA VAL A 13 7.95 11.99 22.52
C VAL A 13 6.62 11.68 21.84
N ILE A 14 5.49 11.97 22.50
CA ILE A 14 4.15 11.73 21.93
C ILE A 14 3.94 12.62 20.70
N GLY A 15 4.28 13.91 20.79
CA GLY A 15 4.16 14.85 19.68
C GLY A 15 5.02 14.45 18.47
N GLY A 16 6.26 14.02 18.71
CA GLY A 16 7.17 13.52 17.67
C GLY A 16 6.66 12.25 17.00
N ALA A 17 6.17 11.29 17.78
CA ALA A 17 5.59 10.05 17.27
C ALA A 17 4.35 10.32 16.39
N VAL A 18 3.46 11.22 16.84
CA VAL A 18 2.27 11.62 16.08
C VAL A 18 2.64 12.36 14.79
N ALA A 19 3.65 13.23 14.82
CA ALA A 19 4.13 13.94 13.65
C ALA A 19 4.72 12.98 12.60
N LEU A 20 5.54 12.03 13.04
CA LEU A 20 6.10 10.98 12.17
C LEU A 20 5.01 10.08 11.58
N TYR A 21 4.03 9.67 12.39
CA TYR A 21 2.90 8.87 11.92
C TYR A 21 2.09 9.63 10.86
N ARG A 22 1.75 10.91 11.10
CA ARG A 22 1.00 11.73 10.13
C ARG A 22 1.81 11.98 8.85
N PHE A 23 3.12 12.16 8.96
CA PHE A 23 4.00 12.30 7.81
C PHE A 23 4.05 11.02 6.98
N GLY A 24 4.22 9.87 7.63
CA GLY A 24 4.19 8.55 6.99
C GLY A 24 2.83 8.23 6.34
N ALA A 25 1.72 8.56 7.03
CA ALA A 25 0.37 8.38 6.49
C ALA A 25 0.12 9.21 5.21
N ARG A 26 0.56 10.48 5.19
CA ARG A 26 0.48 11.32 3.99
C ARG A 26 1.27 10.72 2.81
N LYS A 27 2.46 10.20 3.09
CA LYS A 27 3.31 9.52 2.08
C LYS A 27 2.67 8.21 1.60
N ALA A 28 2.05 7.45 2.49
CA ALA A 28 1.36 6.21 2.14
C ALA A 28 0.17 6.47 1.21
N ASP A 29 -0.59 7.54 1.44
CA ASP A 29 -1.71 7.92 0.57
C ASP A 29 -1.24 8.34 -0.83
N GLU A 30 -0.11 9.05 -0.95
CA GLU A 30 0.51 9.38 -2.25
C GLU A 30 0.92 8.11 -3.00
N ILE A 31 1.56 7.16 -2.32
CA ILE A 31 1.98 5.88 -2.90
C ILE A 31 0.75 5.05 -3.31
N ARG A 32 -0.28 5.01 -2.46
CA ARG A 32 -1.52 4.28 -2.75
C ARG A 32 -2.25 4.85 -3.95
N ARG A 33 -2.34 6.19 -4.06
CA ARG A 33 -2.88 6.85 -5.26
C ARG A 33 -2.07 6.58 -6.51
N ALA A 34 -0.74 6.52 -6.41
CA ALA A 34 0.12 6.16 -7.53
C ALA A 34 -0.07 4.70 -7.97
N ILE A 35 -0.24 3.78 -7.01
CA ILE A 35 -0.57 2.37 -7.30
C ILE A 35 -1.96 2.25 -7.92
N ASP A 36 -2.94 2.99 -7.39
CA ASP A 36 -4.31 3.00 -7.91
C ASP A 36 -4.38 3.66 -9.29
N SER A 37 -3.56 4.67 -9.61
CA SER A 37 -3.47 5.21 -10.98
C SER A 37 -2.83 4.22 -11.94
N LEU A 38 -1.81 3.47 -11.52
CA LEU A 38 -1.22 2.40 -12.32
C LEU A 38 -2.17 1.20 -12.52
N ARG A 39 -3.02 0.90 -11.51
CA ARG A 39 -4.14 -0.05 -11.61
C ARG A 39 -5.35 0.52 -12.35
N GLY A 40 -5.47 1.82 -12.50
CA GLY A 40 -6.51 2.46 -13.30
C GLY A 40 -6.19 2.34 -14.79
N GLU A 41 -4.91 2.49 -15.14
CA GLU A 41 -4.40 2.28 -16.52
C GLU A 41 -4.37 0.79 -16.90
N ARG A 42 -4.03 -0.09 -15.96
CA ARG A 42 -4.23 -1.55 -16.08
C ARG A 42 -5.54 -1.91 -15.39
N GLY A 43 -6.67 -1.74 -16.08
CA GLY A 43 -8.03 -1.90 -15.54
C GLY A 43 -8.27 -3.11 -14.61
N PRO A 44 -9.48 -3.26 -14.02
CA PRO A 44 -9.74 -4.19 -12.90
C PRO A 44 -9.40 -5.67 -13.15
N ALA A 45 -9.10 -6.04 -14.38
CA ALA A 45 -8.40 -7.27 -14.72
C ALA A 45 -6.89 -7.00 -14.71
N GLY A 46 -6.24 -7.22 -13.57
CA GLY A 46 -4.85 -7.71 -13.65
C GLY A 46 -4.91 -8.92 -14.57
N GLU A 47 -4.32 -8.80 -15.76
CA GLU A 47 -4.39 -9.69 -16.92
C GLU A 47 -4.92 -11.07 -16.51
N ILE A 48 -6.25 -11.25 -16.57
CA ILE A 48 -6.85 -12.55 -16.30
C ILE A 48 -6.44 -13.35 -17.53
N LEU A 49 -5.32 -14.06 -17.40
CA LEU A 49 -4.86 -15.00 -18.39
C LEU A 49 -5.89 -16.11 -18.40
N ASP A 50 -6.91 -15.95 -19.24
CA ASP A 50 -7.88 -16.99 -19.49
C ASP A 50 -7.11 -18.14 -20.15
N TYR A 51 -6.95 -19.25 -19.43
CA TYR A 51 -6.33 -20.45 -19.98
C TYR A 51 -7.44 -21.46 -20.29
N GLU A 52 -7.46 -21.95 -21.54
CA GLU A 52 -8.35 -23.03 -21.95
C GLU A 52 -7.59 -24.36 -21.95
N ARG A 53 -8.25 -25.42 -21.46
CA ARG A 53 -7.67 -26.77 -21.41
C ARG A 53 -7.83 -27.44 -22.77
N ASP A 54 -6.72 -27.71 -23.45
CA ASP A 54 -6.71 -28.44 -24.71
C ASP A 54 -7.24 -29.87 -24.49
N PRO A 55 -8.36 -30.26 -25.11
CA PRO A 55 -8.98 -31.57 -24.88
C PRO A 55 -8.15 -32.74 -25.44
N LEU A 56 -7.22 -32.48 -26.37
CA LEU A 56 -6.38 -33.50 -27.00
C LEU A 56 -5.09 -33.75 -26.23
N THR A 57 -4.53 -32.71 -25.61
CA THR A 57 -3.23 -32.78 -24.93
C THR A 57 -3.31 -32.62 -23.41
N GLY A 58 -4.45 -32.13 -22.90
CA GLY A 58 -4.65 -31.84 -21.48
C GLY A 58 -3.89 -30.61 -20.97
N VAL A 59 -3.11 -29.94 -21.83
CA VAL A 59 -2.30 -28.77 -21.50
C VAL A 59 -3.17 -27.51 -21.55
N PHE A 60 -2.95 -26.61 -20.60
CA PHE A 60 -3.60 -25.30 -20.57
C PHE A 60 -2.88 -24.33 -21.51
N LYS A 61 -3.61 -23.76 -22.47
CA LYS A 61 -3.11 -22.76 -23.42
C LYS A 61 -3.79 -21.42 -23.17
N PRO A 62 -3.09 -20.28 -23.33
CA PRO A 62 -3.74 -18.98 -23.22
C PRO A 62 -4.81 -18.87 -24.30
N LYS A 63 -5.99 -18.42 -23.90
CA LYS A 63 -7.15 -18.21 -24.75
C LYS A 63 -6.94 -16.89 -25.48
N THR A 64 -6.67 -16.97 -26.78
CA THR A 64 -6.55 -15.80 -27.67
C THR A 64 -7.92 -15.23 -28.02
#